data_AF-Q9VK12-F1
#
_entry.id   AF-Q9VK12-F1
#
_cell.length_a   1.000
_cell.length_b   1.000
_cell.length_c   1.000
_cell.angle_alpha   90.00
_cell.angle_beta   90.00
_cell.angle_gamma   90.00
#
_symmetry.space_group_name_H-M   'P 1'
#
loop_
_entity.id
_entity.type
_entity.pdbx_description
1 polymer ?
#
loop_
_entity_poly.entity_id
_entity_poly.type
_entity_poly.pdbx_seq_one_letter_code
_entity_poly.pdbx_strand_id
1 'polypeptide(L)'
;MYCTIGLLSLLALGCSAAPTDKNYFADLPKCSTEEDQLGECVKQLFNTLTPRLKDGNPELRIEPYEPLHLNRTSFQYSSGTVNGRITVRNAKIYGFSSNRAKEVSVKLNGDKVKLRLVTQMPKLNIVGSYKADMQVNQLQLKPKGEFNVTLLDVEAITVTDGEVYEKDGHRFFRLKNIDSKPKIKDLVIKANGIFADPELDKIALNVANQYWRDIYGIMLPETRQFWQPLMLRMFNEAFELVPIDQFLKE
;
A
#
# COMPACT_ATOMS: atom_id res chain seq x y z
N MET A 1 29.79 -62.56 0.84
CA MET A 1 29.51 -63.39 2.02
C MET A 1 29.03 -62.44 3.12
N TYR A 2 27.74 -62.54 3.49
CA TYR A 2 27.00 -62.09 4.69
C TYR A 2 27.70 -61.11 5.67
N CYS A 3 27.09 -60.09 6.30
CA CYS A 3 25.71 -59.73 6.61
C CYS A 3 25.77 -58.30 7.25
N THR A 4 25.00 -57.33 6.76
CA THR A 4 23.83 -56.67 7.41
C THR A 4 24.05 -55.82 8.68
N ILE A 5 23.39 -54.65 8.66
CA ILE A 5 22.76 -53.85 9.74
C ILE A 5 23.42 -52.48 10.02
N GLY A 6 22.66 -51.42 9.70
CA GLY A 6 22.95 -50.03 10.06
C GLY A 6 21.81 -49.08 9.63
N LEU A 7 20.73 -49.13 10.42
CA LEU A 7 19.51 -48.29 10.49
C LEU A 7 19.38 -47.01 9.64
N LEU A 8 18.17 -46.84 9.08
CA LEU A 8 17.58 -45.61 8.56
C LEU A 8 17.50 -44.49 9.60
N SER A 9 17.95 -43.29 9.21
CA SER A 9 17.62 -42.03 9.87
C SER A 9 16.47 -41.35 9.13
N LEU A 10 15.29 -41.27 9.76
CA LEU A 10 14.17 -40.45 9.33
C LEU A 10 14.61 -38.97 9.24
N LEU A 11 14.58 -38.39 8.04
CA LEU A 11 14.41 -36.95 7.86
C LEU A 11 12.90 -36.69 7.94
N ALA A 12 12.43 -36.42 9.15
CA ALA A 12 11.10 -35.87 9.37
C ALA A 12 11.01 -34.52 8.65
N LEU A 13 10.18 -34.48 7.61
CA LEU A 13 9.65 -33.24 7.06
C LEU A 13 8.96 -32.47 8.19
N GLY A 14 9.64 -31.45 8.71
CA GLY A 14 9.02 -30.42 9.53
C GLY A 14 8.03 -29.66 8.67
N CYS A 15 6.77 -30.11 8.66
CA CYS A 15 5.65 -29.33 8.19
C CYS A 15 5.57 -28.08 9.08
N SER A 16 6.06 -26.95 8.57
CA SER A 16 5.86 -25.66 9.23
C SER A 16 4.39 -25.29 9.08
N ALA A 17 3.55 -25.80 9.98
CA ALA A 17 2.19 -25.32 10.15
C ALA A 17 2.24 -23.81 10.34
N ALA A 18 1.41 -23.08 9.59
CA ALA A 18 1.29 -21.64 9.75
C ALA A 18 0.95 -21.33 11.22
N PRO A 19 1.67 -20.41 11.89
CA PRO A 19 1.32 -19.99 13.24
C PRO A 19 -0.03 -19.27 13.16
N THR A 20 -1.11 -20.01 13.41
CA THR A 20 -2.45 -19.47 13.58
C THR A 20 -2.69 -19.42 15.08
N ASP A 21 -2.28 -18.33 15.74
CA ASP A 21 -2.88 -18.03 17.04
C ASP A 21 -4.36 -17.70 16.78
N LYS A 22 -5.20 -18.73 16.93
CA LYS A 22 -6.66 -18.62 16.74
C LYS A 22 -7.27 -17.52 17.61
N ASN A 23 -6.58 -17.06 18.64
CA ASN A 23 -7.09 -16.02 19.55
C ASN A 23 -6.93 -14.60 19.02
N TYR A 24 -5.95 -14.32 18.14
CA TYR A 24 -5.68 -12.93 17.74
C TYR A 24 -6.83 -12.28 16.95
N PHE A 25 -7.60 -13.08 16.23
CA PHE A 25 -8.75 -12.64 15.45
C PHE A 25 -10.09 -13.03 16.07
N ALA A 26 -10.10 -13.55 17.31
CA ALA A 26 -11.30 -14.10 17.94
C ALA A 26 -12.37 -13.03 18.25
N ASP A 27 -11.97 -11.78 18.43
CA ASP A 27 -12.87 -10.65 18.68
C ASP A 27 -13.49 -10.05 17.40
N LEU A 28 -13.06 -10.52 16.23
CA LEU A 28 -13.52 -9.99 14.94
C LEU A 28 -14.82 -10.67 14.47
N PRO A 29 -15.68 -9.93 13.75
CA PRO A 29 -16.90 -10.51 13.21
C PRO A 29 -16.60 -11.63 12.21
N LYS A 30 -17.44 -12.67 12.22
CA LYS A 30 -17.51 -13.67 11.15
C LYS A 30 -18.52 -13.21 10.10
N CYS A 31 -18.08 -13.09 8.86
CA CYS A 31 -18.86 -12.60 7.73
C CYS A 31 -19.70 -13.70 7.11
N SER A 32 -20.98 -13.39 6.87
CA SER A 32 -21.82 -14.19 5.97
C SER A 32 -21.31 -14.04 4.54
N THR A 33 -21.47 -15.09 3.71
CA THR A 33 -21.22 -15.01 2.26
C THR A 33 -22.38 -14.39 1.48
N GLU A 34 -23.49 -14.08 2.14
CA GLU A 34 -24.60 -13.33 1.54
C GLU A 34 -24.13 -11.91 1.14
N GLU A 35 -24.32 -11.54 -0.14
CA GLU A 35 -23.74 -10.33 -0.72
C GLU A 35 -24.19 -9.03 -0.02
N ASP A 36 -25.43 -9.01 0.51
CA ASP A 36 -26.02 -7.87 1.22
C ASP A 36 -25.34 -7.58 2.57
N GLN A 37 -24.74 -8.59 3.19
CA GLN A 37 -24.09 -8.49 4.51
C GLN A 37 -22.56 -8.48 4.42
N LEU A 38 -22.00 -9.13 3.39
CA LEU A 38 -20.56 -9.30 3.23
C LEU A 38 -19.83 -7.96 3.14
N GLY A 39 -20.40 -6.96 2.45
CA GLY A 39 -19.83 -5.62 2.33
C GLY A 39 -19.61 -4.93 3.68
N GLU A 40 -20.64 -4.85 4.52
CA GLU A 40 -20.51 -4.21 5.83
C GLU A 40 -19.59 -4.99 6.78
N CYS A 41 -19.59 -6.32 6.71
CA CYS A 41 -18.66 -7.12 7.51
C CYS A 41 -17.20 -6.90 7.09
N VAL A 42 -16.90 -6.92 5.78
CA VAL A 42 -15.55 -6.62 5.26
C VAL A 42 -15.13 -5.19 5.61
N LYS A 43 -16.06 -4.22 5.59
CA LYS A 43 -15.80 -2.86 6.05
C LYS A 43 -15.42 -2.80 7.53
N GLN A 44 -16.12 -3.55 8.39
CA GLN A 44 -15.79 -3.64 9.82
C GLN A 44 -14.40 -4.28 10.03
N LEU A 45 -14.10 -5.37 9.33
CA LEU A 45 -12.78 -6.01 9.35
C LEU A 45 -11.69 -5.04 8.90
N PHE A 46 -11.87 -4.36 7.77
CA PHE A 46 -10.92 -3.37 7.25
C PHE A 46 -10.65 -2.26 8.27
N ASN A 47 -11.72 -1.67 8.83
CA ASN A 47 -11.60 -0.56 9.78
C ASN A 47 -10.97 -0.96 11.11
N THR A 48 -11.06 -2.25 11.48
CA THR A 48 -10.47 -2.79 12.71
C THR A 48 -9.03 -3.22 12.50
N LEU A 49 -8.77 -3.99 11.45
CA LEU A 49 -7.46 -4.57 11.16
C LEU A 49 -6.45 -3.54 10.67
N THR A 50 -6.87 -2.54 9.88
CA THR A 50 -5.97 -1.51 9.37
C THR A 50 -5.17 -0.84 10.50
N PRO A 51 -5.78 -0.15 11.48
CA PRO A 51 -5.00 0.44 12.57
C PRO A 51 -4.32 -0.60 13.46
N ARG A 52 -4.94 -1.78 13.68
CA ARG A 52 -4.43 -2.83 14.56
C ARG A 52 -3.10 -3.42 14.08
N LEU A 53 -2.92 -3.57 12.77
CA LEU A 53 -1.74 -4.19 12.18
C LEU A 53 -0.66 -3.18 11.77
N LYS A 54 -0.80 -1.90 12.13
CA LYS A 54 0.13 -0.81 11.76
C LYS A 54 1.59 -1.17 12.03
N ASP A 55 1.85 -1.60 13.27
CA ASP A 55 3.18 -1.90 13.79
C ASP A 55 3.56 -3.38 13.55
N GLY A 56 2.81 -4.08 12.67
CA GLY A 56 3.00 -5.49 12.38
C GLY A 56 2.42 -6.42 13.45
N ASN A 57 2.67 -7.71 13.27
CA ASN A 57 2.46 -8.75 14.27
C ASN A 57 3.51 -9.86 14.04
N PRO A 58 4.56 -9.95 14.88
CA PRO A 58 5.62 -10.95 14.73
C PRO A 58 5.14 -12.40 14.81
N GLU A 59 4.13 -12.70 15.62
CA GLU A 59 3.57 -14.06 15.77
C GLU A 59 2.90 -14.53 14.47
N LEU A 60 2.22 -13.61 13.79
CA LEU A 60 1.61 -13.84 12.49
C LEU A 60 2.58 -13.61 11.31
N ARG A 61 3.83 -13.20 11.57
CA ARG A 61 4.84 -12.80 10.58
C ARG A 61 4.39 -11.65 9.68
N ILE A 62 3.51 -10.78 10.20
CA ILE A 62 3.08 -9.57 9.51
C ILE A 62 4.10 -8.47 9.85
N GLU A 63 4.79 -7.97 8.83
CA GLU A 63 5.73 -6.86 9.02
C GLU A 63 5.00 -5.53 9.30
N PRO A 64 5.63 -4.60 10.04
CA PRO A 64 5.13 -3.23 10.15
C PRO A 64 4.99 -2.60 8.77
N TYR A 65 3.83 -1.98 8.49
CA TYR A 65 3.60 -1.30 7.21
C TYR A 65 3.63 0.23 7.34
N GLU A 66 3.67 0.78 8.56
CA GLU A 66 3.79 2.21 8.78
C GLU A 66 4.93 2.57 9.76
N PRO A 67 5.92 3.40 9.35
CA PRO A 67 6.02 4.01 8.04
C PRO A 67 6.26 2.99 6.92
N LEU A 68 5.61 3.18 5.78
CA LEU A 68 5.93 2.40 4.59
C LEU A 68 7.24 2.94 4.00
N HIS A 69 8.24 2.06 3.91
CA HIS A 69 9.56 2.39 3.41
C HIS A 69 9.69 2.16 1.90
N LEU A 70 10.13 3.19 1.18
CA LEU A 70 10.47 3.14 -0.24
C LEU A 70 11.95 3.48 -0.44
N ASN A 71 12.76 2.49 -0.81
CA ASN A 71 14.21 2.66 -0.95
C ASN A 71 14.57 3.62 -2.09
N ARG A 72 14.06 3.35 -3.29
CA ARG A 72 14.29 4.19 -4.46
C ARG A 72 13.16 4.04 -5.47
N THR A 73 12.65 5.17 -5.94
CA THR A 73 11.66 5.22 -7.02
C THR A 73 11.98 6.40 -7.92
N SER A 74 11.84 6.24 -9.23
CA SER A 74 12.06 7.32 -10.20
C SER A 74 10.81 7.50 -11.05
N PHE A 75 10.40 8.73 -11.27
CA PHE A 75 9.24 9.08 -12.10
C PHE A 75 9.60 10.20 -13.07
N GLN A 76 8.86 10.27 -14.16
CA GLN A 76 8.98 11.35 -15.12
C GLN A 76 7.97 12.43 -14.76
N TYR A 77 8.34 13.69 -14.98
CA TYR A 77 7.45 14.83 -14.94
C TYR A 77 7.53 15.51 -16.29
N SER A 78 6.38 15.81 -16.90
CA SER A 78 6.33 16.54 -18.16
C SER A 78 5.08 17.40 -18.19
N SER A 79 5.26 18.72 -18.29
CA SER A 79 4.18 19.71 -18.42
C SER A 79 4.70 20.98 -19.08
N GLY A 80 4.11 21.33 -20.22
CA GLY A 80 4.51 22.50 -21.00
C GLY A 80 6.00 22.47 -21.33
N THR A 81 6.74 23.47 -20.86
CA THR A 81 8.19 23.61 -21.08
C THR A 81 9.03 22.99 -19.95
N VAL A 82 8.41 22.33 -18.99
CA VAL A 82 9.07 21.62 -17.90
C VAL A 82 9.02 20.13 -18.17
N ASN A 83 10.17 19.50 -18.29
CA ASN A 83 10.26 18.04 -18.35
C ASN A 83 11.45 17.55 -17.53
N GLY A 84 11.41 16.32 -17.05
CA GLY A 84 12.53 15.78 -16.29
C GLY A 84 12.23 14.51 -15.54
N ARG A 85 13.30 13.95 -14.97
CA ARG A 85 13.26 12.75 -14.13
C ARG A 85 13.48 13.13 -12.69
N ILE A 86 12.60 12.68 -11.80
CA ILE A 86 12.73 12.86 -10.36
C ILE A 86 12.97 11.48 -9.75
N THR A 87 14.01 11.36 -8.93
CA THR A 87 14.34 10.16 -8.15
C THR A 87 14.13 10.46 -6.67
N VAL A 88 13.24 9.70 -6.03
CA VAL A 88 13.03 9.69 -4.58
C VAL A 88 13.84 8.55 -3.96
N ARG A 89 14.42 8.79 -2.78
CA ARG A 89 15.15 7.79 -1.99
C ARG A 89 14.81 7.89 -0.51
N ASN A 90 14.89 6.74 0.17
CA ASN A 90 14.64 6.61 1.61
C ASN A 90 13.32 7.23 2.04
N ALA A 91 12.30 7.11 1.18
CA ALA A 91 11.00 7.68 1.46
C ALA A 91 10.30 6.88 2.56
N LYS A 92 9.65 7.60 3.46
CA LYS A 92 8.79 7.07 4.53
C LYS A 92 7.41 7.65 4.34
N ILE A 93 6.40 6.78 4.28
CA ILE A 93 5.00 7.19 4.14
C ILE A 93 4.26 6.88 5.45
N TYR A 94 3.59 7.88 6.00
CA TYR A 94 2.80 7.81 7.22
C TYR A 94 1.33 8.12 6.94
N GLY A 95 0.42 7.58 7.74
CA GLY A 95 -1.01 7.89 7.74
C GLY A 95 -1.91 6.81 7.14
N PHE A 96 -1.37 5.75 6.54
CA PHE A 96 -2.17 4.61 6.04
C PHE A 96 -3.00 3.95 7.14
N SER A 97 -2.48 3.88 8.37
CA SER A 97 -3.20 3.29 9.52
C SER A 97 -4.45 4.08 9.92
N SER A 98 -4.56 5.33 9.47
CA SER A 98 -5.74 6.18 9.68
C SER A 98 -6.81 5.99 8.59
N ASN A 99 -6.56 5.16 7.58
CA ASN A 99 -7.52 4.89 6.52
C ASN A 99 -8.75 4.17 7.06
N ARG A 100 -9.94 4.60 6.64
CA ARG A 100 -11.22 4.01 7.01
C ARG A 100 -12.09 3.81 5.79
N ALA A 101 -12.61 2.61 5.61
CA ALA A 101 -13.63 2.31 4.62
C ALA A 101 -14.97 2.94 5.02
N LYS A 102 -15.54 3.72 4.10
CA LYS A 102 -16.88 4.31 4.16
C LYS A 102 -17.89 3.38 3.51
N GLU A 103 -17.53 2.84 2.36
CA GLU A 103 -18.33 1.90 1.59
C GLU A 103 -17.47 0.71 1.17
N VAL A 104 -18.03 -0.49 1.23
CA VAL A 104 -17.45 -1.70 0.65
C VAL A 104 -18.56 -2.45 -0.06
N SER A 105 -18.34 -2.76 -1.34
CA SER A 105 -19.20 -3.64 -2.14
C SER A 105 -18.39 -4.86 -2.53
N VAL A 106 -18.96 -6.04 -2.28
CA VAL A 106 -18.37 -7.34 -2.62
C VAL A 106 -19.34 -8.06 -3.54
N LYS A 107 -18.81 -8.66 -4.61
CA LYS A 107 -19.57 -9.55 -5.50
C LYS A 107 -18.85 -10.87 -5.62
N LEU A 108 -19.58 -11.96 -5.41
CA LEU A 108 -19.05 -13.32 -5.48
C LEU A 108 -19.53 -14.01 -6.76
N ASN A 109 -18.63 -14.74 -7.42
CA ASN A 109 -18.96 -15.62 -8.55
C ASN A 109 -18.08 -16.87 -8.49
N GLY A 110 -18.55 -17.89 -7.77
CA GLY A 110 -17.72 -19.01 -7.33
C GLY A 110 -16.55 -18.48 -6.50
N ASP A 111 -15.33 -18.91 -6.84
CA ASP A 111 -14.12 -18.46 -6.15
C ASP A 111 -13.69 -17.04 -6.54
N LYS A 112 -14.29 -16.42 -7.56
CA LYS A 112 -13.92 -15.07 -8.01
C LYS A 112 -14.61 -14.02 -7.15
N VAL A 113 -13.84 -13.04 -6.69
CA VAL A 113 -14.33 -11.94 -5.87
C VAL A 113 -14.04 -10.62 -6.60
N LYS A 114 -15.05 -9.75 -6.68
CA LYS A 114 -14.86 -8.34 -7.06
C LYS A 114 -15.14 -7.46 -5.86
N LEU A 115 -14.23 -6.53 -5.56
CA LEU A 115 -14.35 -5.58 -4.47
C LEU A 115 -14.31 -4.16 -5.01
N ARG A 116 -15.19 -3.31 -4.46
CA ARG A 116 -15.10 -1.85 -4.58
C ARG A 116 -15.12 -1.25 -3.19
N LEU A 117 -14.12 -0.43 -2.88
CA LEU A 117 -14.01 0.27 -1.61
C LEU A 117 -13.98 1.78 -1.85
N VAL A 118 -14.71 2.53 -1.03
CA VAL A 118 -14.51 3.97 -0.85
C VAL A 118 -13.88 4.15 0.52
N THR A 119 -12.68 4.69 0.55
CA THR A 119 -11.90 4.84 1.78
C THR A 119 -11.49 6.29 1.99
N GLN A 120 -11.31 6.69 3.23
CA GLN A 120 -10.91 8.04 3.60
C GLN A 120 -9.78 7.99 4.63
N MET A 121 -8.75 8.81 4.42
CA MET A 121 -7.69 9.05 5.39
C MET A 121 -7.50 10.57 5.58
N PRO A 122 -7.48 11.07 6.83
CA PRO A 122 -7.39 12.51 7.10
C PRO A 122 -6.07 13.13 6.63
N LYS A 123 -4.98 12.37 6.69
CA LYS A 123 -3.64 12.86 6.37
C LYS A 123 -2.75 11.73 5.90
N LEU A 124 -2.08 11.92 4.76
CA LEU A 124 -0.97 11.09 4.31
C LEU A 124 0.29 11.97 4.25
N ASN A 125 1.39 11.53 4.84
CA ASN A 125 2.64 12.28 4.85
C ASN A 125 3.78 11.46 4.26
N ILE A 126 4.48 12.03 3.28
CA ILE A 126 5.59 11.41 2.59
C ILE A 126 6.82 12.27 2.81
N VAL A 127 7.86 11.69 3.43
CA VAL A 127 9.14 12.36 3.66
C VAL A 127 10.26 11.55 3.07
N GLY A 128 11.31 12.20 2.59
CA GLY A 128 12.50 11.54 2.10
C GLY A 128 13.42 12.49 1.35
N SER A 129 14.38 11.91 0.66
CA SER A 129 15.33 12.66 -0.17
C SER A 129 14.95 12.57 -1.64
N TYR A 130 15.22 13.61 -2.40
CA TYR A 130 15.01 13.63 -3.85
C TYR A 130 16.25 14.12 -4.58
N LYS A 131 16.39 13.67 -5.83
CA LYS A 131 17.26 14.27 -6.84
C LYS A 131 16.48 14.32 -8.13
N ALA A 132 16.47 15.46 -8.82
CA ALA A 132 15.89 15.56 -10.13
C ALA A 132 16.90 15.99 -11.19
N ASP A 133 16.55 15.73 -12.44
CA ASP A 133 17.19 16.23 -13.64
C ASP A 133 16.05 16.84 -14.48
N MET A 134 15.93 18.17 -14.44
CA MET A 134 14.78 18.93 -14.94
C MET A 134 15.22 19.94 -15.98
N GLN A 135 14.61 19.91 -17.16
CA GLN A 135 14.68 20.96 -18.16
C GLN A 135 13.50 21.90 -17.98
N VAL A 136 13.75 23.18 -17.77
CA VAL A 136 12.74 24.25 -17.67
C VAL A 136 13.04 25.28 -18.76
N ASN A 137 12.23 25.30 -19.82
CA ASN A 137 12.55 26.04 -21.04
C ASN A 137 13.94 25.64 -21.59
N GLN A 138 14.92 26.53 -21.56
CA GLN A 138 16.31 26.29 -21.96
C GLN A 138 17.25 26.03 -20.77
N LEU A 139 16.74 26.12 -19.54
CA LEU A 139 17.52 25.95 -18.32
C LEU A 139 17.52 24.50 -17.84
N GLN A 140 18.71 23.94 -17.64
CA GLN A 140 18.89 22.64 -17.02
C GLN A 140 19.08 22.80 -15.50
N LEU A 141 18.15 22.27 -14.73
CA LEU A 141 18.18 22.23 -13.27
C LEU A 141 18.45 20.80 -12.78
N LYS A 142 19.24 20.67 -11.71
CA LYS A 142 19.57 19.37 -11.09
C LYS A 142 19.34 19.42 -9.57
N PRO A 143 18.11 19.72 -9.13
CA PRO A 143 17.84 19.94 -7.71
C PRO A 143 18.05 18.65 -6.92
N LYS A 144 18.48 18.81 -5.68
CA LYS A 144 18.70 17.70 -4.75
C LYS A 144 18.54 18.20 -3.32
N GLY A 145 17.72 17.50 -2.56
CA GLY A 145 17.50 17.83 -1.15
C GLY A 145 16.54 16.86 -0.49
N GLU A 146 15.94 17.32 0.59
CA GLU A 146 14.88 16.64 1.33
C GLU A 146 13.53 17.22 0.96
N PHE A 147 12.49 16.39 1.02
CA PHE A 147 11.12 16.81 0.80
C PHE A 147 10.19 16.27 1.89
N ASN A 148 9.08 16.98 2.08
CA ASN A 148 7.92 16.57 2.86
C ASN A 148 6.67 16.97 2.07
N VAL A 149 5.90 15.98 1.64
CA VAL A 149 4.64 16.16 0.94
C VAL A 149 3.52 15.67 1.86
N THR A 150 2.59 16.55 2.20
CA THR A 150 1.42 16.24 3.03
C THR A 150 0.16 16.34 2.19
N LEU A 151 -0.57 15.22 2.05
CA LEU A 151 -1.90 15.18 1.45
C LEU A 151 -2.93 15.23 2.58
N LEU A 152 -3.96 16.06 2.44
CA LEU A 152 -5.02 16.24 3.43
C LEU A 152 -6.38 15.82 2.86
N ASP A 153 -7.21 15.22 3.73
CA ASP A 153 -8.54 14.70 3.42
C ASP A 153 -8.54 13.89 2.12
N VAL A 154 -7.82 12.76 2.14
CA VAL A 154 -7.67 11.88 0.97
C VAL A 154 -8.83 10.89 0.94
N GLU A 155 -9.61 10.91 -0.13
CA GLU A 155 -10.62 9.90 -0.45
C GLU A 155 -10.12 9.04 -1.60
N ALA A 156 -10.08 7.72 -1.43
CA ALA A 156 -9.67 6.80 -2.48
C ALA A 156 -10.80 5.84 -2.83
N ILE A 157 -11.16 5.82 -4.11
CA ILE A 157 -11.99 4.77 -4.69
C ILE A 157 -11.04 3.69 -5.19
N THR A 158 -11.18 2.48 -4.65
CA THR A 158 -10.37 1.32 -5.02
C THR A 158 -11.27 0.25 -5.61
N VAL A 159 -10.94 -0.24 -6.80
CA VAL A 159 -11.56 -1.39 -7.44
C VAL A 159 -10.51 -2.48 -7.57
N THR A 160 -10.86 -3.69 -7.18
CA THR A 160 -9.95 -4.83 -7.25
C THR A 160 -10.74 -6.10 -7.53
N ASP A 161 -10.11 -7.05 -8.22
CA ASP A 161 -10.56 -8.44 -8.27
C ASP A 161 -9.52 -9.39 -7.67
N GLY A 162 -10.02 -10.50 -7.18
CA GLY A 162 -9.24 -11.55 -6.57
C GLY A 162 -9.93 -12.90 -6.70
N GLU A 163 -9.32 -13.89 -6.07
CA GLU A 163 -9.87 -15.23 -5.99
C GLU A 163 -9.62 -15.86 -4.62
N VAL A 164 -10.57 -16.69 -4.19
CA VAL A 164 -10.38 -17.63 -3.09
C VAL A 164 -9.64 -18.84 -3.65
N TYR A 165 -8.65 -19.34 -2.91
CA TYR A 165 -7.93 -20.56 -3.27
C TYR A 165 -7.62 -21.37 -2.02
N GLU A 166 -7.51 -22.69 -2.18
CA GLU A 166 -7.14 -23.58 -1.09
C GLU A 166 -5.62 -23.79 -1.02
N LYS A 167 -5.10 -23.80 0.21
CA LYS A 167 -3.71 -24.12 0.52
C LYS A 167 -3.67 -24.79 1.90
N ASP A 168 -3.05 -25.95 2.00
CA ASP A 168 -2.86 -26.70 3.25
C ASP A 168 -4.18 -26.95 4.02
N GLY A 169 -5.28 -27.21 3.30
CA GLY A 169 -6.61 -27.46 3.88
C GLY A 169 -7.36 -26.21 4.36
N HIS A 170 -6.85 -25.02 4.05
CA HIS A 170 -7.44 -23.73 4.42
C HIS A 170 -7.71 -22.87 3.19
N ARG A 171 -8.74 -22.03 3.25
CA ARG A 171 -9.05 -21.05 2.21
C ARG A 171 -8.28 -19.76 2.45
N PHE A 172 -7.69 -19.24 1.41
CA PHE A 172 -6.99 -17.96 1.38
C PHE A 172 -7.55 -17.07 0.28
N PHE A 173 -7.25 -15.77 0.34
CA PHE A 173 -7.66 -14.81 -0.66
C PHE A 173 -6.44 -14.20 -1.33
N ARG A 174 -6.48 -14.09 -2.66
CA ARG A 174 -5.44 -13.44 -3.45
C ARG A 174 -6.06 -12.38 -4.34
N LEU A 175 -5.53 -11.17 -4.26
CA LEU A 175 -5.82 -10.11 -5.22
C LEU A 175 -5.06 -10.36 -6.53
N LYS A 176 -5.75 -10.19 -7.66
CA LYS A 176 -5.17 -10.26 -9.01
C LYS A 176 -4.77 -8.88 -9.53
N ASN A 177 -5.48 -7.84 -9.11
CA ASN A 177 -5.14 -6.46 -9.41
C ASN A 177 -5.57 -5.53 -8.27
N ILE A 178 -5.20 -4.26 -8.36
CA ILE A 178 -5.73 -3.20 -7.51
C ILE A 178 -5.69 -1.91 -8.32
N ASP A 179 -6.80 -1.20 -8.44
CA ASP A 179 -6.88 0.12 -9.07
C ASP A 179 -7.38 1.09 -8.01
N SER A 180 -6.51 1.96 -7.51
CA SER A 180 -6.89 3.01 -6.58
C SER A 180 -6.80 4.39 -7.24
N LYS A 181 -7.79 5.25 -6.98
CA LYS A 181 -7.89 6.62 -7.49
C LYS A 181 -8.07 7.58 -6.33
N PRO A 182 -6.97 8.02 -5.69
CA PRO A 182 -7.04 9.00 -4.61
C PRO A 182 -7.42 10.39 -5.17
N LYS A 183 -8.38 11.02 -4.50
CA LYS A 183 -8.69 12.44 -4.58
C LYS A 183 -8.28 13.07 -3.27
N ILE A 184 -7.75 14.29 -3.34
CA ILE A 184 -7.27 15.01 -2.17
C ILE A 184 -7.91 16.39 -2.13
N LYS A 185 -8.17 16.88 -0.92
CA LYS A 185 -8.70 18.23 -0.74
C LYS A 185 -7.59 19.27 -0.80
N ASP A 186 -6.43 18.95 -0.22
CA ASP A 186 -5.29 19.85 -0.17
C ASP A 186 -3.95 19.09 -0.18
N LEU A 187 -2.90 19.79 -0.60
CA LEU A 187 -1.54 19.26 -0.67
C LEU A 187 -0.55 20.36 -0.28
N VAL A 188 0.31 20.06 0.70
CA VAL A 188 1.40 20.94 1.11
C VAL A 188 2.74 20.32 0.71
N ILE A 189 3.51 21.06 -0.08
CA ILE A 189 4.86 20.68 -0.53
C ILE A 189 5.88 21.49 0.28
N LYS A 190 6.79 20.80 0.96
CA LYS A 190 8.03 21.36 1.48
C LYS A 190 9.19 20.63 0.83
N ALA A 191 10.19 21.37 0.37
CA ALA A 191 11.42 20.81 -0.16
C ALA A 191 12.56 21.83 0.03
N ASN A 192 13.80 21.41 -0.14
CA ASN A 192 14.95 22.31 -0.18
C ASN A 192 15.90 21.90 -1.33
N GLY A 193 16.81 22.79 -1.71
CA GLY A 193 17.79 22.50 -2.76
C GLY A 193 17.17 22.40 -4.15
N ILE A 194 16.11 23.18 -4.41
CA ILE A 194 15.57 23.39 -5.76
C ILE A 194 16.55 24.30 -6.54
N PHE A 195 17.02 25.34 -5.88
CA PHE A 195 18.05 26.30 -6.26
C PHE A 195 19.10 26.42 -5.15
N ALA A 196 20.28 26.91 -5.49
CA ALA A 196 21.31 27.22 -4.49
C ALA A 196 20.99 28.47 -3.68
N ASP A 197 20.23 29.40 -4.26
CA ASP A 197 19.78 30.64 -3.61
C ASP A 197 18.51 30.37 -2.76
N PRO A 198 18.54 30.63 -1.44
CA PRO A 198 17.41 30.39 -0.55
C PRO A 198 16.13 31.18 -0.89
N GLU A 199 16.24 32.39 -1.44
CA GLU A 199 15.08 33.19 -1.84
C GLU A 199 14.44 32.61 -3.10
N LEU A 200 15.24 32.14 -4.06
CA LEU A 200 14.72 31.40 -5.23
C LEU A 200 14.08 30.07 -4.82
N ASP A 201 14.65 29.36 -3.85
CA ASP A 201 14.07 28.15 -3.26
C ASP A 201 12.67 28.43 -2.68
N LYS A 202 12.54 29.50 -1.90
CA LYS A 202 11.27 29.92 -1.30
C LYS A 202 10.23 30.31 -2.36
N ILE A 203 10.65 31.03 -3.41
CA ILE A 203 9.76 31.38 -4.54
C ILE A 203 9.29 30.10 -5.24
N ALA A 204 10.20 29.17 -5.54
CA ALA A 204 9.87 27.91 -6.20
C ALA A 204 8.88 27.07 -5.39
N LEU A 205 9.05 27.00 -4.06
CA LEU A 205 8.11 26.32 -3.16
C LEU A 205 6.74 27.00 -3.12
N ASN A 206 6.70 28.33 -3.09
CA ASN A 206 5.43 29.07 -3.11
C ASN A 206 4.67 28.79 -4.41
N VAL A 207 5.37 28.79 -5.55
CA VAL A 207 4.78 28.41 -6.85
C VAL A 207 4.30 26.95 -6.80
N ALA A 208 5.11 26.01 -6.31
CA ALA A 208 4.72 24.61 -6.23
C ALA A 208 3.46 24.39 -5.36
N ASN A 209 3.34 25.10 -4.23
CA ASN A 209 2.14 25.05 -3.39
C ASN A 209 0.95 25.76 -4.04
N GLN A 210 1.14 26.87 -4.75
CA GLN A 210 0.06 27.56 -5.44
C GLN A 210 -0.54 26.70 -6.58
N TYR A 211 0.31 25.97 -7.30
CA TYR A 211 -0.05 25.13 -8.44
C TYR A 211 -0.07 23.62 -8.08
N TRP A 212 -0.27 23.28 -6.81
CA TRP A 212 -0.19 21.89 -6.35
C TRP A 212 -1.16 20.96 -7.07
N ARG A 213 -2.34 21.47 -7.48
CA ARG A 213 -3.38 20.69 -8.18
C ARG A 213 -2.91 20.18 -9.53
N ASP A 214 -2.24 21.04 -10.30
CA ASP A 214 -1.69 20.69 -11.60
C ASP A 214 -0.54 19.69 -11.44
N ILE A 215 0.36 19.97 -10.48
CA ILE A 215 1.47 19.07 -10.14
C ILE A 215 0.92 17.69 -9.75
N TYR A 216 -0.09 17.63 -8.88
CA TYR A 216 -0.73 16.39 -8.44
C TYR A 216 -1.38 15.64 -9.62
N GLY A 217 -2.08 16.35 -10.51
CA GLY A 217 -2.73 15.77 -11.69
C GLY A 217 -1.74 15.08 -12.64
N ILE A 218 -0.51 15.60 -12.74
CA ILE A 218 0.58 15.01 -13.52
C ILE A 218 1.26 13.87 -12.75
N MET A 219 1.53 14.10 -11.47
CA MET A 219 2.31 13.20 -10.62
C MET A 219 1.57 11.93 -10.22
N LEU A 220 0.25 11.99 -10.04
CA LEU A 220 -0.56 10.84 -9.65
C LEU A 220 -0.45 9.67 -10.65
N PRO A 221 -0.74 9.83 -11.97
CA PRO A 221 -0.61 8.73 -12.91
C PRO A 221 0.83 8.21 -13.01
N GLU A 222 1.82 9.11 -13.00
CA GLU A 222 3.24 8.76 -13.10
C GLU A 222 3.75 7.97 -11.89
N THR A 223 3.24 8.24 -10.69
CA THR A 223 3.62 7.51 -9.47
C THR A 223 2.80 6.23 -9.29
N ARG A 224 1.57 6.21 -9.81
CA ARG A 224 0.64 5.08 -9.67
C ARG A 224 1.17 3.77 -10.24
N GLN A 225 1.89 3.81 -11.35
CA GLN A 225 2.54 2.63 -11.91
C GLN A 225 3.55 1.96 -10.95
N PHE A 226 4.03 2.66 -9.92
CA PHE A 226 4.98 2.14 -8.94
C PHE A 226 4.33 1.70 -7.64
N TRP A 227 3.43 2.52 -7.06
CA TRP A 227 2.81 2.16 -5.78
C TRP A 227 1.69 1.14 -5.94
N GLN A 228 1.02 1.06 -7.09
CA GLN A 228 -0.07 0.12 -7.30
C GLN A 228 0.41 -1.35 -7.25
N PRO A 229 1.48 -1.77 -7.97
CA PRO A 229 2.04 -3.11 -7.82
C PRO A 229 2.60 -3.38 -6.42
N LEU A 230 3.16 -2.36 -5.77
CA LEU A 230 3.67 -2.49 -4.40
C LEU A 230 2.53 -2.81 -3.42
N MET A 231 1.44 -2.06 -3.47
CA MET A 231 0.27 -2.32 -2.62
C MET A 231 -0.33 -3.70 -2.89
N LEU A 232 -0.44 -4.09 -4.17
CA LEU A 232 -0.91 -5.42 -4.53
C LEU A 232 -0.07 -6.53 -3.87
N ARG A 233 1.26 -6.40 -3.98
CA ARG A 233 2.19 -7.34 -3.35
C ARG A 233 2.02 -7.37 -1.83
N MET A 234 2.00 -6.21 -1.18
CA MET A 234 1.85 -6.12 0.28
C MET A 234 0.54 -6.73 0.78
N PHE A 235 -0.59 -6.46 0.10
CA PHE A 235 -1.87 -7.06 0.48
C PHE A 235 -1.86 -8.58 0.29
N ASN A 236 -1.30 -9.09 -0.81
CA ASN A 236 -1.17 -10.53 -1.01
C ASN A 236 -0.24 -11.18 0.02
N GLU A 237 0.91 -10.56 0.34
CA GLU A 237 1.81 -11.03 1.39
C GLU A 237 1.07 -11.14 2.73
N ALA A 238 0.22 -10.16 3.07
CA ALA A 238 -0.60 -10.22 4.29
C ALA A 238 -1.71 -11.29 4.20
N PHE A 239 -2.42 -11.38 3.08
CA PHE A 239 -3.51 -12.36 2.91
C PHE A 239 -3.01 -13.79 2.83
N GLU A 240 -1.78 -14.03 2.41
CA GLU A 240 -1.16 -15.37 2.39
C GLU A 240 -0.82 -15.91 3.79
N LEU A 241 -0.80 -15.04 4.82
CA LEU A 241 -0.47 -15.41 6.20
C LEU A 241 -1.71 -15.81 7.02
N VAL A 242 -2.90 -15.34 6.65
CA VAL A 242 -4.12 -15.52 7.44
C VAL A 242 -5.23 -16.14 6.58
N PRO A 243 -5.67 -17.38 6.88
CA PRO A 243 -6.81 -17.98 6.22
C PRO A 243 -8.07 -17.13 6.34
N ILE A 244 -8.84 -17.01 5.25
CA ILE A 244 -10.13 -16.31 5.30
C ILE A 244 -11.17 -17.06 6.11
N ASP A 245 -10.95 -18.35 6.40
CA ASP A 245 -11.76 -19.14 7.34
C ASP A 245 -11.86 -18.48 8.72
N GLN A 246 -10.86 -17.67 9.11
CA GLN A 246 -10.90 -16.88 10.34
C GLN A 246 -11.96 -15.77 10.30
N PHE A 247 -12.52 -15.45 9.14
CA PHE A 247 -13.43 -14.32 8.94
C PHE A 247 -14.75 -14.71 8.28
N LEU A 248 -14.97 -15.98 7.98
CA LEU A 248 -16.22 -16.47 7.38
C LEU A 248 -17.07 -17.18 8.43
N LYS A 249 -18.39 -17.05 8.33
CA LYS A 249 -19.33 -17.93 9.03
C LYS A 249 -19.24 -19.33 8.42
N GLU A 250 -19.42 -20.34 9.26
CA GLU A 250 -19.58 -21.73 8.82
C GLU A 250 -20.82 -21.91 7.94
#